data_AF-A0A1W9UN16-F1
#
_entry.id   AF-A0A1W9UN16-F1
#
_cell.length_a   1.000
_cell.length_b   1.000
_cell.length_c   1.000
_cell.angle_alpha   90.00
_cell.angle_beta   90.00
_cell.angle_gamma   90.00
#
_symmetry.space_group_name_H-M   'P 1'
#
loop_
_entity.id
_entity.type
_entity.pdbx_description
1 polymer ?
#
loop_
_entity_poly.entity_id
_entity_poly.type
_entity_poly.pdbx_seq_one_letter_code
_entity_poly.pdbx_strand_id
1 'polypeptide(L)'
;MGGLQDVDCWNPFSCTAIYMWGDLILEGFVDQGPSSEGCPGTPAIAKSWEVSEDGLTWTIHLHEGITFSDGTPVTASTVKEVMEWWSSIEELAVFNAELLYLESVEAVDDLTLQYTTFEPIINSPDYAWAFIWTLPMQIWSNVDESELFIFEFDPPVGTGPYVLSEHVPGSHMIFDAREDYYRGKPPRSHVQPIGPAGRISKES
;
A
#
# COMPACT_ATOMS: atom_id res chain seq x y z
N MET A 1 -17.80 20.14 -15.92
CA MET A 1 -18.64 19.15 -15.21
C MET A 1 -17.77 18.55 -14.14
N GLY A 2 -17.87 19.06 -12.91
CA GLY A 2 -17.14 18.54 -11.76
C GLY A 2 -18.15 17.85 -10.87
N GLY A 3 -18.36 16.55 -11.08
CA GLY A 3 -18.96 15.68 -10.09
C GLY A 3 -17.91 15.33 -9.04
N LEU A 4 -18.37 14.76 -7.92
CA LEU A 4 -17.52 13.86 -7.13
C LEU A 4 -16.83 12.93 -8.15
N GLN A 5 -15.50 12.81 -8.14
CA GLN A 5 -14.91 11.66 -8.81
C GLN A 5 -15.42 10.47 -7.99
N ASP A 6 -16.43 9.79 -8.54
CA ASP A 6 -16.88 8.51 -8.00
C ASP A 6 -15.67 7.61 -7.94
N VAL A 7 -15.49 6.93 -6.82
CA VAL A 7 -14.46 5.89 -6.74
C VAL A 7 -14.89 4.77 -7.67
N ASP A 8 -14.16 4.69 -8.77
CA ASP A 8 -14.38 3.80 -9.89
C ASP A 8 -14.28 2.34 -9.45
N CYS A 9 -13.33 2.03 -8.57
CA CYS A 9 -13.09 0.73 -7.94
C CYS A 9 -11.94 0.85 -6.91
N TRP A 10 -11.58 -0.26 -6.25
CA TRP A 10 -10.50 -0.32 -5.25
C TRP A 10 -9.28 -1.13 -5.65
N ASN A 11 -9.27 -1.66 -6.88
CA ASN A 11 -8.12 -2.37 -7.41
C ASN A 11 -6.92 -1.40 -7.58
N PRO A 12 -5.80 -1.62 -6.87
CA PRO A 12 -4.62 -0.76 -6.95
C PRO A 12 -4.00 -0.64 -8.35
N PHE A 13 -4.30 -1.59 -9.24
CA PHE A 13 -3.71 -1.67 -10.58
C PHE A 13 -4.58 -1.03 -11.66
N SER A 14 -5.81 -0.62 -11.38
CA SER A 14 -6.69 -0.07 -12.41
C SER A 14 -7.50 1.16 -12.00
N CYS A 15 -7.60 1.46 -10.70
CA CYS A 15 -8.50 2.49 -10.21
C CYS A 15 -7.74 3.75 -9.82
N THR A 16 -8.29 4.92 -10.15
CA THR A 16 -7.66 6.20 -9.77
C THR A 16 -7.86 6.53 -8.29
N ALA A 17 -8.93 6.00 -7.70
CA ALA A 17 -9.28 6.16 -6.29
C ALA A 17 -8.17 5.74 -5.32
N ILE A 18 -7.38 4.73 -5.68
CA ILE A 18 -6.29 4.25 -4.83
C ILE A 18 -5.21 5.33 -4.63
N TYR A 19 -4.98 6.19 -5.62
CA TYR A 19 -4.00 7.28 -5.50
C TYR A 19 -4.53 8.46 -4.68
N MET A 20 -5.83 8.56 -4.48
CA MET A 20 -6.46 9.65 -3.72
C MET A 20 -6.76 9.26 -2.28
N TRP A 21 -7.20 8.02 -2.06
CA TRP A 21 -7.72 7.53 -0.78
C TRP A 21 -7.11 6.18 -0.36
N GLY A 22 -6.25 5.58 -1.19
CA GLY A 22 -5.67 4.27 -0.94
C GLY A 22 -4.85 4.21 0.34
N ASP A 23 -4.15 5.29 0.72
CA ASP A 23 -3.37 5.36 1.97
C ASP A 23 -4.23 5.20 3.24
N LEU A 24 -5.56 5.30 3.13
CA LEU A 24 -6.47 4.96 4.23
C LEU A 24 -6.58 3.44 4.44
N ILE A 25 -6.36 2.64 3.40
CA ILE A 25 -6.61 1.19 3.36
C ILE A 25 -5.33 0.38 3.13
N LEU A 26 -4.53 0.76 2.14
CA LEU A 26 -3.28 0.11 1.76
C LEU A 26 -2.09 0.92 2.29
N GLU A 27 -1.01 0.25 2.64
CA GLU A 27 0.28 0.90 2.88
C GLU A 27 1.35 0.28 1.98
N GLY A 28 2.24 1.14 1.47
CA GLY A 28 3.52 0.73 0.92
C GLY A 28 4.53 0.45 2.04
N PHE A 29 5.78 0.18 1.67
CA PHE A 29 6.86 0.02 2.66
C PHE A 29 7.16 1.35 3.36
N VAL A 30 7.07 2.46 2.63
CA VAL A 30 7.20 3.82 3.14
C VAL A 30 6.04 4.70 2.69
N ASP A 31 5.78 5.76 3.44
CA ASP A 31 4.82 6.81 3.09
C ASP A 31 5.54 7.91 2.27
N GLN A 32 4.88 8.41 1.21
CA GLN A 32 5.27 9.63 0.51
C GLN A 32 4.97 10.84 1.41
N GLY A 33 5.99 11.48 1.98
CA GLY A 33 5.81 12.70 2.76
C GLY A 33 5.18 13.86 1.96
N PRO A 34 4.75 14.95 2.61
CA PRO A 34 4.21 16.12 1.91
C PRO A 34 5.28 16.73 0.98
N SER A 35 4.89 16.88 -0.28
CA SER A 35 5.70 17.10 -1.49
C SER A 35 6.53 18.39 -1.60
N SER A 36 6.78 19.13 -0.52
CA SER A 36 7.44 20.45 -0.59
C SER A 36 8.94 20.44 -0.34
N GLU A 37 9.51 19.39 0.25
CA GLU A 37 10.96 19.23 0.42
C GLU A 37 11.27 17.78 0.07
N GLY A 38 12.02 17.54 -1.03
CA GLY A 38 12.18 16.24 -1.69
C GLY A 38 12.02 15.07 -0.73
N CYS A 39 10.95 14.29 -0.92
CA CYS A 39 10.40 13.42 0.11
C CYS A 39 11.39 12.32 0.50
N PRO A 40 12.07 12.38 1.66
CA PRO A 40 12.66 11.16 2.19
C PRO A 40 11.50 10.20 2.45
N GLY A 41 11.62 8.95 2.01
CA GLY A 41 10.66 7.91 2.35
C GLY A 41 10.49 7.87 3.87
N THR A 42 9.26 7.99 4.36
CA THR A 42 9.00 7.94 5.81
C THR A 42 8.47 6.57 6.22
N PRO A 43 8.80 6.05 7.42
CA PRO A 43 8.37 4.71 7.82
C PRO A 43 6.85 4.48 7.73
N ALA A 44 6.45 3.47 6.96
CA ALA A 44 5.10 2.90 6.93
C ALA A 44 5.13 1.48 7.52
N ILE A 45 4.93 0.42 6.73
CA ILE A 45 5.12 -0.94 7.25
C ILE A 45 6.61 -1.24 7.53
N ALA A 46 7.52 -0.61 6.78
CA ALA A 46 8.95 -0.65 7.06
C ALA A 46 9.29 0.37 8.14
N LYS A 47 9.67 -0.12 9.32
CA LYS A 47 10.09 0.68 10.47
C LYS A 47 11.45 1.35 10.24
N SER A 48 12.36 0.64 9.60
CA SER A 48 13.72 1.09 9.28
C SER A 48 14.35 0.20 8.23
N TRP A 49 15.42 0.69 7.59
CA TRP A 49 16.15 -0.08 6.60
C TRP A 49 17.64 0.29 6.56
N GLU A 50 18.41 -0.61 5.99
CA GLU A 50 19.84 -0.48 5.73
C GLU A 50 20.11 -0.87 4.27
N VAL A 51 21.09 -0.20 3.66
CA VAL A 51 21.57 -0.51 2.31
C VAL A 51 23.07 -0.80 2.36
N SER A 52 23.51 -1.82 1.64
CA SER A 52 24.93 -2.16 1.49
C SER A 52 25.71 -1.06 0.77
N GLU A 53 27.04 -1.05 0.93
CA GLU A 53 27.90 -0.03 0.30
C GLU A 53 27.84 -0.02 -1.23
N ASP A 54 27.55 -1.16 -1.86
CA ASP A 54 27.38 -1.31 -3.30
C ASP A 54 25.96 -0.96 -3.79
N GLY A 55 25.01 -0.71 -2.87
CA GLY A 55 23.63 -0.36 -3.21
C GLY A 55 22.76 -1.52 -3.68
N LEU A 56 23.24 -2.77 -3.55
CA LEU A 56 22.57 -3.95 -4.10
C LEU A 56 21.72 -4.70 -3.08
N THR A 57 22.12 -4.70 -1.80
CA THR A 57 21.43 -5.44 -0.75
C THR A 57 20.74 -4.47 0.20
N TRP A 58 19.45 -4.70 0.40
CA TRP A 58 18.60 -3.93 1.29
C TRP A 58 18.10 -4.82 2.41
N THR A 59 18.25 -4.36 3.65
CA THR A 59 17.67 -5.02 4.84
C THR A 59 16.57 -4.13 5.38
N ILE A 60 15.34 -4.66 5.44
CA ILE A 60 14.14 -3.97 5.90
C ILE A 60 13.70 -4.59 7.23
N HIS A 61 13.44 -3.73 8.21
CA HIS A 61 12.83 -4.12 9.48
C HIS A 61 11.39 -3.64 9.52
N LEU A 62 10.45 -4.55 9.79
CA LEU A 62 9.02 -4.28 9.87
C LEU A 62 8.61 -3.81 11.27
N HIS A 63 7.45 -3.18 11.35
CA HIS A 63 6.76 -3.01 12.63
C HIS A 63 6.25 -4.35 13.18
N GLU A 64 6.20 -4.48 14.50
CA GLU A 64 5.53 -5.60 15.16
C GLU A 64 4.01 -5.47 15.08
N GLY A 65 3.31 -6.61 14.99
CA GLY A 65 1.85 -6.66 15.13
C GLY A 65 1.07 -6.13 13.93
N ILE A 66 1.70 -5.99 12.75
CA ILE A 66 1.00 -5.60 11.53
C ILE A 66 -0.01 -6.69 11.16
N THR A 67 -1.24 -6.28 10.87
CA THR A 67 -2.30 -7.14 10.35
C THR A 67 -2.97 -6.47 9.16
N PHE A 68 -3.41 -7.28 8.20
CA PHE A 68 -4.44 -6.87 7.27
C PHE A 68 -5.75 -6.60 8.01
N SER A 69 -6.65 -5.82 7.39
CA SER A 69 -7.97 -5.52 7.93
C SER A 69 -8.87 -6.74 8.13
N ASP A 70 -8.57 -7.88 7.50
CA ASP A 70 -9.24 -9.16 7.74
C ASP A 70 -8.69 -9.94 8.96
N GLY A 71 -7.68 -9.38 9.64
CA GLY A 71 -7.01 -9.97 10.80
C GLY A 71 -5.81 -10.87 10.47
N THR A 72 -5.52 -11.10 9.18
CA THR A 72 -4.37 -11.91 8.76
C THR A 72 -3.07 -11.20 9.14
N PRO A 73 -2.11 -11.86 9.82
CA PRO A 73 -0.86 -11.23 10.22
C PRO A 73 0.03 -10.96 9.01
N VAL A 74 0.78 -9.86 9.06
CA VAL A 74 1.82 -9.52 8.09
C VAL A 74 3.18 -9.74 8.74
N THR A 75 3.98 -10.60 8.12
CA THR A 75 5.36 -10.88 8.51
C THR A 75 6.30 -10.63 7.32
N ALA A 76 7.62 -10.74 7.54
CA ALA A 76 8.58 -10.71 6.45
C ALA A 76 8.31 -11.78 5.39
N SER A 77 7.73 -12.94 5.76
CA SER A 77 7.33 -13.96 4.80
C SER A 77 6.17 -13.50 3.91
N THR A 78 5.20 -12.77 4.47
CA THR A 78 4.10 -12.16 3.69
C THR A 78 4.65 -11.15 2.70
N VAL A 79 5.54 -10.27 3.17
CA VAL A 79 6.15 -9.22 2.32
C VAL A 79 7.00 -9.84 1.20
N LYS A 80 7.76 -10.88 1.53
CA LYS A 80 8.49 -11.68 0.55
C LYS A 80 7.56 -12.21 -0.55
N GLU A 81 6.46 -12.85 -0.18
CA GLU A 81 5.50 -13.42 -1.14
C GLU A 81 4.92 -12.33 -2.06
N VAL A 82 4.59 -11.16 -1.52
CA VAL A 82 4.12 -9.99 -2.29
C VAL A 82 5.18 -9.55 -3.31
N MET A 83 6.45 -9.42 -2.89
CA MET A 83 7.53 -8.99 -3.78
C MET A 83 7.80 -10.02 -4.89
N GLU A 84 7.84 -11.31 -4.54
CA GLU A 84 8.02 -12.40 -5.51
C GLU A 84 6.87 -12.42 -6.52
N TRP A 85 5.62 -12.39 -6.04
CA TRP A 85 4.44 -12.37 -6.90
C TRP A 85 4.44 -11.16 -7.85
N TRP A 86 4.70 -9.97 -7.33
CA TRP A 86 4.72 -8.75 -8.15
C TRP A 86 5.84 -8.79 -9.18
N SER A 87 7.04 -9.26 -8.80
CA SER A 87 8.18 -9.40 -9.72
C SER A 87 7.92 -10.43 -10.85
N SER A 88 6.98 -11.35 -10.63
CA SER A 88 6.62 -12.38 -11.62
C SER A 88 5.67 -11.90 -12.72
N ILE A 89 5.04 -10.74 -12.54
CA ILE A 89 4.05 -10.19 -13.48
C ILE A 89 4.65 -8.96 -14.17
N GLU A 90 5.05 -9.13 -15.43
CA GLU A 90 5.75 -8.09 -16.21
C GLU A 90 4.91 -6.80 -16.35
N GLU A 91 3.60 -6.93 -16.50
CA GLU A 91 2.68 -5.80 -16.66
C GLU A 91 2.65 -4.88 -15.42
N LEU A 92 2.99 -5.39 -14.24
CA LEU A 92 3.01 -4.58 -13.01
C LEU A 92 4.25 -3.69 -12.90
N ALA A 93 5.24 -3.85 -13.78
CA ALA A 93 6.42 -2.99 -13.83
C ALA A 93 6.08 -1.52 -14.13
N VAL A 94 4.91 -1.24 -14.73
CA VAL A 94 4.43 0.12 -14.96
C VAL A 94 4.19 0.89 -13.66
N PHE A 95 3.87 0.18 -12.57
CA PHE A 95 3.68 0.77 -11.24
C PHE A 95 4.99 0.83 -10.46
N ASN A 96 5.82 -0.20 -10.61
CA ASN A 96 7.11 -0.25 -9.94
C ASN A 96 8.15 -1.04 -10.76
N ALA A 97 9.01 -0.32 -11.46
CA ALA A 97 10.08 -0.90 -12.25
C ALA A 97 11.22 -1.50 -11.39
N GLU A 98 11.35 -1.15 -10.11
CA GLU A 98 12.41 -1.69 -9.23
C GLU A 98 12.31 -3.21 -9.10
N LEU A 99 11.09 -3.75 -9.07
CA LEU A 99 10.88 -5.18 -8.90
C LEU A 99 11.30 -6.00 -10.12
N LEU A 100 11.51 -5.38 -11.30
CA LEU A 100 12.19 -6.03 -12.43
C LEU A 100 13.67 -6.30 -12.15
N TYR A 101 14.26 -5.59 -11.20
CA TYR A 101 15.66 -5.72 -10.80
C TYR A 101 15.87 -6.71 -9.65
N LEU A 102 14.79 -7.26 -9.10
CA LEU A 102 14.83 -8.17 -7.96
C LEU A 102 15.58 -9.45 -8.33
N GLU A 103 16.71 -9.69 -7.67
CA GLU A 103 17.49 -10.92 -7.82
C GLU A 103 17.04 -11.97 -6.79
N SER A 104 16.87 -11.56 -5.54
CA SER A 104 16.42 -12.44 -4.47
C SER A 104 15.73 -11.66 -3.37
N VAL A 105 14.85 -12.35 -2.64
CA VAL A 105 14.23 -11.86 -1.41
C VAL A 105 14.13 -12.99 -0.39
N GLU A 106 14.55 -12.69 0.84
CA GLU A 106 14.61 -13.62 1.95
C GLU A 106 13.96 -13.01 3.19
N ALA A 107 13.10 -13.80 3.84
CA ALA A 107 12.65 -13.50 5.19
C ALA A 107 13.71 -14.04 6.16
N VAL A 108 14.54 -13.16 6.71
CA VAL A 108 15.63 -13.50 7.64
C VAL A 108 15.04 -13.98 8.97
N ASP A 109 13.99 -13.30 9.42
CA ASP A 109 13.14 -13.67 10.54
C ASP A 109 11.72 -13.11 10.33
N ASP A 110 10.82 -13.22 11.32
CA ASP A 110 9.42 -12.79 11.19
C ASP A 110 9.25 -11.29 10.87
N LEU A 111 10.23 -10.45 11.19
CA LEU A 111 10.16 -9.00 11.07
C LEU A 111 11.29 -8.39 10.25
N THR A 112 12.20 -9.21 9.73
CA THR A 112 13.35 -8.77 8.96
C THR A 112 13.35 -9.44 7.59
N LEU A 113 13.33 -8.62 6.55
CA LEU A 113 13.45 -9.03 5.16
C LEU A 113 14.77 -8.51 4.60
N GLN A 114 15.44 -9.32 3.80
CA GLN A 114 16.58 -8.90 2.99
C GLN A 114 16.26 -9.17 1.54
N TYR A 115 16.49 -8.18 0.67
CA TYR A 115 16.42 -8.39 -0.77
C TYR A 115 17.67 -7.88 -1.47
N THR A 116 17.98 -8.49 -2.60
CA THR A 116 19.11 -8.13 -3.46
C THR A 116 18.61 -7.79 -4.85
N THR A 117 19.23 -6.80 -5.49
CA THR A 117 19.00 -6.44 -6.88
C THR A 117 20.25 -6.67 -7.72
N PHE A 118 20.10 -6.94 -9.02
CA PHE A 118 21.25 -7.14 -9.90
C PHE A 118 21.91 -5.81 -10.36
N GLU A 119 21.25 -4.67 -10.15
CA GLU A 119 21.78 -3.32 -10.33
C GLU A 119 21.42 -2.43 -9.13
N PRO A 120 22.22 -1.39 -8.80
CA PRO A 120 21.91 -0.48 -7.70
C PRO A 120 20.64 0.33 -7.97
N ILE A 121 19.78 0.43 -6.95
CA ILE A 121 18.52 1.16 -7.02
C ILE A 121 18.68 2.55 -6.43
N ILE A 122 18.35 3.59 -7.22
CA ILE A 122 18.58 5.01 -6.86
C ILE A 122 17.28 5.68 -6.39
N ASN A 123 16.13 5.10 -6.72
CA ASN A 123 14.80 5.65 -6.44
C ASN A 123 14.19 5.13 -5.13
N SER A 124 14.88 4.26 -4.40
CA SER A 124 14.44 3.79 -3.07
C SER A 124 15.32 4.34 -1.96
N PRO A 125 14.76 4.57 -0.75
CA PRO A 125 13.37 4.32 -0.36
C PRO A 125 12.38 5.39 -0.88
N ASP A 126 12.86 6.53 -1.36
CA ASP A 126 12.07 7.77 -1.51
C ASP A 126 10.89 7.70 -2.50
N TYR A 127 10.94 6.79 -3.48
CA TYR A 127 9.91 6.67 -4.52
C TYR A 127 9.32 5.27 -4.62
N ALA A 128 10.13 4.26 -4.97
CA ALA A 128 9.58 2.96 -5.37
C ALA A 128 8.91 2.21 -4.22
N TRP A 129 9.45 2.27 -3.00
CA TRP A 129 8.90 1.59 -1.84
C TRP A 129 7.50 2.06 -1.42
N ALA A 130 7.10 3.27 -1.81
CA ALA A 130 5.73 3.75 -1.58
C ALA A 130 4.69 3.05 -2.47
N PHE A 131 5.13 2.46 -3.59
CA PHE A 131 4.27 1.79 -4.56
C PHE A 131 4.40 0.27 -4.51
N ILE A 132 5.10 -0.28 -3.52
CA ILE A 132 5.04 -1.70 -3.17
C ILE A 132 3.95 -1.87 -2.12
N TRP A 133 2.68 -1.80 -2.55
CA TRP A 133 1.57 -2.03 -1.63
C TRP A 133 1.63 -3.44 -1.08
N THR A 134 1.50 -3.57 0.24
CA THR A 134 1.40 -4.89 0.87
C THR A 134 0.00 -5.42 0.65
N LEU A 135 -0.11 -6.49 -0.14
CA LEU A 135 -1.38 -7.05 -0.59
C LEU A 135 -1.63 -8.42 0.04
N PRO A 136 -2.90 -8.76 0.38
CA PRO A 136 -3.25 -10.06 0.95
C PRO A 136 -3.13 -11.18 -0.10
N MET A 137 -2.03 -11.93 -0.08
CA MET A 137 -1.71 -12.93 -1.09
C MET A 137 -2.73 -14.08 -1.17
N GLN A 138 -3.47 -14.36 -0.09
CA GLN A 138 -4.61 -15.28 -0.11
C GLN A 138 -5.75 -14.83 -1.06
N ILE A 139 -5.78 -13.56 -1.45
CA ILE A 139 -6.71 -13.01 -2.45
C ILE A 139 -5.99 -12.92 -3.81
N TRP A 140 -4.88 -12.19 -3.85
CA TRP A 140 -4.24 -11.75 -5.09
C TRP A 140 -3.53 -12.87 -5.87
N SER A 141 -2.96 -13.86 -5.19
CA SER A 141 -2.33 -15.00 -5.87
C SER A 141 -3.33 -15.92 -6.59
N ASN A 142 -4.63 -15.78 -6.30
CA ASN A 142 -5.70 -16.54 -6.93
C ASN A 142 -6.33 -15.83 -8.14
N VAL A 143 -5.93 -14.58 -8.43
CA VAL A 143 -6.42 -13.82 -9.58
C VAL A 143 -5.63 -14.23 -10.81
N ASP A 144 -6.32 -14.57 -11.90
CA ASP A 144 -5.67 -14.83 -13.18
C ASP A 144 -4.99 -13.54 -13.68
N GLU A 145 -3.74 -13.65 -14.14
CA GLU A 145 -2.97 -12.49 -14.61
C GLU A 145 -3.71 -11.70 -15.70
N SER A 146 -4.49 -12.37 -16.57
CA SER A 146 -5.27 -11.71 -17.62
C SER A 146 -6.49 -10.94 -17.10
N GLU A 147 -6.92 -11.23 -15.88
CA GLU A 147 -8.04 -10.56 -15.20
C GLU A 147 -7.56 -9.52 -14.17
N LEU A 148 -6.25 -9.42 -13.91
CA LEU A 148 -5.68 -8.60 -12.84
C LEU A 148 -6.17 -7.15 -12.84
N PHE A 149 -6.24 -6.53 -14.02
CA PHE A 149 -6.65 -5.13 -14.18
C PHE A 149 -8.16 -4.89 -14.11
N ILE A 150 -8.97 -5.96 -14.20
CA ILE A 150 -10.44 -5.89 -14.12
C ILE A 150 -10.99 -6.54 -12.85
N PHE A 151 -10.11 -7.13 -12.02
CA PHE A 151 -10.48 -7.77 -10.77
C PHE A 151 -11.17 -6.78 -9.83
N GLU A 152 -12.33 -7.17 -9.31
CA GLU A 152 -13.13 -6.37 -8.39
C GLU A 152 -12.67 -6.61 -6.94
N PHE A 153 -11.91 -5.66 -6.39
CA PHE A 153 -11.36 -5.75 -5.04
C PHE A 153 -12.24 -5.01 -4.02
N ASP A 154 -13.48 -5.46 -3.83
CA ASP A 154 -14.47 -4.78 -2.96
C ASP A 154 -15.15 -5.78 -1.97
N PRO A 155 -15.06 -5.56 -0.64
CA PRO A 155 -14.32 -4.50 0.02
C PRO A 155 -12.80 -4.71 -0.09
N PRO A 156 -12.02 -3.63 -0.17
CA PRO A 156 -10.57 -3.73 -0.17
C PRO A 156 -10.04 -4.16 1.19
N VAL A 157 -8.99 -4.97 1.15
CA VAL A 157 -8.27 -5.48 2.32
C VAL A 157 -6.83 -4.98 2.30
N GLY A 158 -6.36 -4.39 3.40
CA GLY A 158 -5.03 -3.78 3.46
C GLY A 158 -4.54 -3.59 4.88
N THR A 159 -3.31 -3.08 5.02
CA THR A 159 -2.64 -2.87 6.32
C THR A 159 -2.90 -1.49 6.92
N GLY A 160 -3.53 -0.60 6.17
CA GLY A 160 -3.72 0.81 6.51
C GLY A 160 -4.63 1.06 7.72
N PRO A 161 -4.74 2.34 8.13
CA PRO A 161 -5.39 2.75 9.38
C PRO A 161 -6.92 2.64 9.41
N TYR A 162 -7.58 2.50 8.25
CA TYR A 162 -9.03 2.45 8.15
C TYR A 162 -9.48 1.26 7.30
N VAL A 163 -10.76 0.92 7.44
CA VAL A 163 -11.47 -0.01 6.56
C VAL A 163 -12.60 0.73 5.86
N LEU A 164 -12.89 0.34 4.61
CA LEU A 164 -14.08 0.82 3.92
C LEU A 164 -15.32 0.16 4.54
N SER A 165 -16.14 0.94 5.24
CA SER A 165 -17.37 0.46 5.90
C SER A 165 -18.62 0.64 5.04
N GLU A 166 -18.62 1.65 4.17
CA GLU A 166 -19.70 1.87 3.21
C GLU A 166 -19.17 2.49 1.92
N HIS A 167 -19.66 2.00 0.79
CA HIS A 167 -19.47 2.63 -0.52
C HIS A 167 -20.81 2.67 -1.25
N VAL A 168 -21.32 3.89 -1.47
CA VAL A 168 -22.49 4.15 -2.32
C VAL A 168 -22.02 4.93 -3.54
N PRO A 169 -21.85 4.25 -4.70
CA PRO A 169 -21.43 4.89 -5.95
C PRO A 169 -22.32 6.10 -6.29
N GLY A 170 -21.72 7.20 -6.75
CA GLY A 170 -22.45 8.44 -7.04
C GLY A 170 -22.77 9.30 -5.80
N SER A 171 -22.48 8.80 -4.59
CA SER A 171 -22.94 9.43 -3.35
C SER A 171 -21.82 9.65 -2.35
N HIS A 172 -21.34 8.59 -1.69
CA HIS A 172 -20.39 8.71 -0.59
C HIS A 172 -19.64 7.41 -0.29
N MET A 173 -18.57 7.57 0.48
CA MET A 173 -17.83 6.47 1.09
C MET A 173 -17.61 6.79 2.56
N ILE A 174 -17.66 5.77 3.40
CA ILE A 174 -17.37 5.87 4.82
C ILE A 174 -16.23 4.91 5.13
N PHE A 175 -15.28 5.41 5.90
CA PHE A 175 -14.15 4.66 6.40
C PHE A 175 -14.18 4.65 7.92
N ASP A 176 -14.06 3.46 8.50
CA ASP A 176 -14.02 3.27 9.95
C ASP A 176 -12.58 3.02 10.39
N ALA A 177 -12.18 3.68 11.48
CA ALA A 177 -10.84 3.53 12.03
C ALA A 177 -10.62 2.12 12.56
N ARG A 178 -9.46 1.56 12.26
CA ARG A 178 -9.02 0.28 12.83
C ARG A 178 -8.54 0.45 14.25
N GLU A 179 -9.21 -0.25 15.17
CA GLU A 179 -8.79 -0.35 16.57
C GLU A 179 -7.47 -1.13 16.71
N ASP A 180 -7.20 -2.05 15.78
CA ASP A 180 -6.04 -2.94 15.75
C ASP A 180 -4.86 -2.39 14.94
N TYR A 181 -4.92 -1.14 14.47
CA TYR A 181 -3.85 -0.55 13.67
C TYR A 181 -2.54 -0.43 14.49
N TYR A 182 -1.47 -1.03 13.98
CA TYR A 182 -0.19 -1.22 14.68
C TYR A 182 0.56 0.08 15.00
N ARG A 183 0.33 1.18 14.26
CA ARG A 183 0.85 2.52 14.55
C ARG A 183 -0.04 3.31 15.53
N GLY A 184 -1.06 2.65 16.11
CA GLY A 184 -2.00 3.20 17.07
C GLY A 184 -3.28 3.72 16.41
N LYS A 185 -4.42 3.47 17.06
CA LYS A 185 -5.74 3.84 16.56
C LYS A 185 -5.80 5.29 16.03
N PRO A 186 -6.30 5.51 14.81
CA PRO A 186 -6.53 6.85 14.29
C PRO A 186 -7.43 7.70 15.20
N PRO A 187 -7.18 9.02 15.31
CA PRO A 187 -7.94 9.89 16.20
C PRO A 187 -9.38 10.14 15.76
N ARG A 188 -9.69 9.93 14.47
CA ARG A 188 -11.03 10.05 13.92
C ARG A 188 -11.60 8.66 13.71
N SER A 189 -12.69 8.32 14.39
CA SER A 189 -13.33 7.02 14.25
C SER A 189 -14.00 6.80 12.90
N HIS A 190 -14.49 7.88 12.28
CA HIS A 190 -15.14 7.85 10.98
C HIS A 190 -14.57 8.93 10.07
N VAL A 191 -14.27 8.57 8.84
CA VAL A 191 -13.84 9.49 7.78
C VAL A 191 -14.78 9.33 6.60
N GLN A 192 -15.38 10.44 6.19
CA GLN A 192 -16.09 10.55 4.92
C GLN A 192 -15.32 11.56 4.06
N PRO A 193 -14.56 11.11 3.05
CA PRO A 193 -13.86 12.02 2.16
C PRO A 193 -14.85 12.95 1.46
N ILE A 194 -14.59 14.25 1.56
CA ILE A 194 -15.37 15.27 0.88
C ILE A 194 -14.66 15.58 -0.44
N GLY A 195 -15.24 15.18 -1.57
CA GLY A 195 -14.72 15.60 -2.87
C GLY A 195 -14.81 17.13 -3.05
N PRO A 196 -14.11 17.71 -4.05
CA PRO A 196 -13.94 19.17 -4.21
C PRO A 196 -15.23 19.99 -4.41
N ALA A 197 -16.43 19.40 -4.32
CA ALA A 197 -17.72 20.07 -4.38
C ALA A 197 -18.46 20.18 -3.02
N GLY A 198 -17.96 19.58 -1.94
CA GLY A 198 -18.65 19.61 -0.65
C GLY A 198 -18.46 20.92 0.10
N ARG A 199 -19.39 21.86 -0.11
CA ARG A 199 -19.57 23.05 0.71
C ARG A 199 -19.64 22.68 2.20
N ILE A 200 -18.86 23.40 3.00
CA ILE A 200 -18.95 23.53 4.45
C ILE A 200 -20.43 23.61 4.88
N SER A 201 -20.97 22.56 5.49
CA SER A 201 -22.11 22.74 6.40
C SER A 201 -21.53 23.33 7.68
N LYS A 202 -21.61 24.66 7.81
CA LYS A 202 -21.47 25.29 9.12
C LYS A 202 -22.67 24.85 9.93
N GLU A 203 -22.46 23.95 10.88
CA GLU A 203 -23.41 23.78 11.97
C GLU A 203 -23.43 25.07 12.80
N SER A 204 -24.63 25.58 13.01
CA SER A 204 -24.99 26.73 13.83
C SER A 204 -25.30 26.32 15.26
#